data_AF-A0A2W4QQM4-F1
#
_entry.id   AF-A0A2W4QQM4-F1
#
_cell.length_a   1.000
_cell.length_b   1.000
_cell.length_c   1.000
_cell.angle_alpha   90.00
_cell.angle_beta   90.00
_cell.angle_gamma   90.00
#
_symmetry.space_group_name_H-M   'P 1'
#
loop_
_entity.id
_entity.type
_entity.pdbx_description
1 polymer ?
#
loop_
_entity_poly.entity_id
_entity_poly.type
_entity_poly.pdbx_seq_one_letter_code
_entity_poly.pdbx_strand_id
1 'polypeptide(L)'
;MNKLQLKKYISPFLGLFLIALGAFQLAEAANPVPVNLGTAAPFAILSKAGVTTSPPSIITGNIGVSPIASTAITGLALTLDSSGMFSTSTQVTGKIYAANYASPTPANLTTAIGDMGTAYTDAAGRVLPDFIELYAGDLSGRTL
;
A
#
# COMPACT_ATOMS: atom_id res chain seq x y z
N MET A 1 -29.02 46.15 62.99
CA MET A 1 -29.50 44.86 63.55
C MET A 1 -30.16 44.09 62.41
N ASN A 2 -29.84 42.86 62.03
CA ASN A 2 -29.00 41.81 62.60
C ASN A 2 -28.54 40.88 61.47
N LYS A 3 -27.34 40.33 61.62
CA LYS A 3 -26.85 39.16 60.87
C LYS A 3 -27.45 37.88 61.47
N LEU A 4 -27.47 36.81 60.65
CA LEU A 4 -27.70 35.39 60.96
C LEU A 4 -29.16 34.92 61.17
N GLN A 5 -29.68 34.19 60.17
CA GLN A 5 -30.12 32.76 60.24
C GLN A 5 -30.35 32.27 58.80
N LEU A 6 -29.34 31.85 58.03
CA LEU A 6 -28.83 30.47 57.90
C LEU A 6 -29.85 29.33 58.13
N LYS A 7 -30.06 28.52 57.07
CA LYS A 7 -30.74 27.19 56.94
C LYS A 7 -32.26 27.15 56.65
N LYS A 8 -32.65 26.92 55.39
CA LYS A 8 -32.96 25.58 54.82
C LYS A 8 -33.41 25.67 53.34
N TYR A 9 -32.75 24.87 52.51
CA TYR A 9 -33.01 24.56 51.09
C TYR A 9 -34.40 23.97 50.83
N ILE A 10 -35.10 24.36 49.74
CA ILE A 10 -35.85 23.47 48.80
C ILE A 10 -35.83 24.11 47.38
N SER A 11 -35.25 23.40 46.41
CA SER A 11 -34.93 23.67 44.98
C SER A 11 -36.15 23.56 44.00
N PRO A 12 -36.06 23.60 42.63
CA PRO A 12 -34.96 23.67 41.64
C PRO A 12 -35.23 24.61 40.40
N PHE A 13 -34.62 24.36 39.23
CA PHE A 13 -34.59 25.11 37.94
C PHE A 13 -33.45 26.13 37.84
N LEU A 14 -32.18 25.72 37.73
CA LEU A 14 -31.57 24.92 36.65
C LEU A 14 -31.80 25.54 35.25
N GLY A 15 -31.00 26.56 34.93
CA GLY A 15 -30.86 27.12 33.59
C GLY A 15 -29.42 27.59 33.35
N LEU A 16 -28.44 26.74 33.70
CA LEU A 16 -27.04 26.98 33.36
C LEU A 16 -26.83 26.46 31.93
N PHE A 17 -26.88 27.35 30.95
CA PHE A 17 -26.53 27.03 29.57
C PHE A 17 -25.00 26.84 29.49
N LEU A 18 -24.56 25.60 29.71
CA LEU A 18 -23.19 25.16 29.45
C LEU A 18 -22.96 25.22 27.94
N ILE A 19 -22.25 26.25 27.48
CA ILE A 19 -21.63 26.21 26.14
C ILE A 19 -20.51 25.19 26.24
N ALA A 20 -20.79 23.95 25.83
CA ALA A 20 -19.77 22.95 25.60
C ALA A 20 -18.94 23.43 24.40
N LEU A 21 -17.84 24.12 24.70
CA LEU A 21 -16.77 24.34 23.73
C LEU A 21 -16.11 22.98 23.52
N GLY A 22 -16.68 22.16 22.63
CA GLY A 22 -16.03 20.96 22.15
C GLY A 22 -14.71 21.40 21.54
N ALA A 23 -13.60 20.89 22.08
CA ALA A 23 -12.30 21.08 21.48
C ALA A 23 -12.40 20.55 20.04
N PHE A 24 -12.41 21.44 19.06
CA PHE A 24 -12.18 21.09 17.67
C PHE A 24 -10.73 20.60 17.62
N GLN A 25 -10.56 19.29 17.68
CA GLN A 25 -9.27 18.66 17.48
C GLN A 25 -8.87 18.95 16.03
N LEU A 26 -7.94 19.87 15.86
CA LEU A 26 -7.19 19.99 14.62
C LEU A 26 -6.47 18.65 14.45
N ALA A 27 -7.00 17.81 13.57
CA ALA A 27 -6.29 16.63 13.13
C ALA A 27 -5.01 17.13 12.46
N GLU A 28 -3.89 16.98 13.16
CA GLU A 28 -2.58 17.04 12.52
C GLU A 28 -2.61 15.97 11.42
N ALA A 29 -2.27 16.33 10.19
CA ALA A 29 -2.20 15.38 9.09
C ALA A 29 -1.11 14.35 9.44
N ALA A 30 -1.49 13.30 10.14
CA ALA A 30 -0.62 12.18 10.43
C ALA A 30 -0.37 11.48 9.10
N ASN A 31 0.90 11.26 8.76
CA ASN A 31 1.27 10.53 7.55
C ASN A 31 0.47 9.22 7.50
N PRO A 32 -0.16 8.89 6.35
CA PRO A 32 -0.90 7.65 6.22
C PRO A 32 0.01 6.47 6.54
N VAL A 33 -0.55 5.47 7.23
CA VAL A 33 0.20 4.25 7.59
C VAL A 33 0.79 3.62 6.32
N PRO A 34 2.06 3.21 6.31
CA PRO A 34 2.66 2.54 5.16
C PRO A 34 1.83 1.31 4.72
N VAL A 35 1.65 1.14 3.41
CA VAL A 35 1.00 -0.05 2.86
C VAL A 35 1.96 -1.23 2.98
N ASN A 36 1.53 -2.33 3.61
CA ASN A 36 2.35 -3.51 3.77
C ASN A 36 2.32 -4.37 2.50
N LEU A 37 3.45 -4.48 1.81
CA LEU A 37 3.59 -5.28 0.59
C LEU A 37 3.79 -6.78 0.85
N GLY A 38 4.05 -7.19 2.09
CA GLY A 38 4.34 -8.58 2.43
C GLY A 38 5.47 -9.17 1.58
N THR A 39 5.24 -10.36 1.04
CA THR A 39 6.19 -11.08 0.17
C THR A 39 6.28 -10.53 -1.25
N ALA A 40 5.48 -9.51 -1.61
CA ALA A 40 5.65 -8.77 -2.86
C ALA A 40 6.78 -7.72 -2.80
N ALA A 41 7.18 -7.29 -1.59
CA ALA A 41 8.22 -6.27 -1.36
C ALA A 41 9.57 -6.50 -2.08
N PRO A 42 10.12 -7.72 -2.23
CA PRO A 42 11.43 -7.93 -2.86
C PRO A 42 11.39 -7.91 -4.39
N PHE A 43 10.23 -7.70 -5.01
CA PHE A 43 10.07 -7.65 -6.47
C PHE A 43 10.06 -6.20 -6.96
N ALA A 44 10.94 -5.89 -7.91
CA ALA A 44 10.85 -4.63 -8.67
C ALA A 44 9.68 -4.67 -9.66
N ILE A 45 9.37 -5.85 -10.21
CA ILE A 45 8.25 -6.07 -11.11
C ILE A 45 7.56 -7.38 -10.71
N LEU A 46 6.27 -7.33 -10.40
CA LEU A 46 5.43 -8.50 -10.12
C LEU A 46 4.15 -8.39 -10.93
N SER A 47 3.82 -9.43 -11.71
CA SER A 47 2.70 -9.38 -12.66
C SER A 47 1.95 -10.71 -12.73
N LYS A 48 0.64 -10.65 -13.00
CA LYS A 48 -0.18 -11.84 -13.25
C LYS A 48 -0.17 -12.30 -14.69
N ALA A 49 0.05 -11.39 -15.64
CA ALA A 49 -0.23 -11.59 -17.06
C ALA A 49 1.01 -11.56 -17.97
N GLY A 50 2.19 -11.26 -17.41
CA GLY A 50 3.45 -11.25 -18.15
C GLY A 50 4.24 -9.96 -17.95
N VAL A 51 5.45 -9.95 -18.53
CA VAL A 51 6.36 -8.81 -18.54
C VAL A 51 7.02 -8.78 -19.93
N THR A 52 6.88 -7.68 -20.65
CA THR A 52 7.45 -7.54 -21.98
C THR A 52 8.38 -6.33 -22.02
N THR A 53 9.45 -6.43 -22.80
CA THR A 53 10.33 -5.31 -23.07
C THR A 53 10.79 -5.31 -24.53
N SER A 54 11.08 -4.11 -25.05
CA SER A 54 11.89 -3.92 -26.24
C SER A 54 13.31 -3.57 -25.78
N PRO A 55 14.30 -4.48 -25.94
CA PRO A 55 15.64 -4.27 -25.41
C PRO A 55 16.33 -3.01 -25.97
N PRO A 56 17.24 -2.39 -25.18
CA PRO A 56 17.67 -2.80 -23.83
C PRO A 56 16.88 -2.12 -22.69
N SER A 57 16.66 -2.86 -21.60
CA SER A 57 16.21 -2.35 -20.31
C SER A 57 17.29 -2.55 -19.23
N ILE A 58 17.27 -1.71 -18.19
CA ILE A 58 18.13 -1.86 -17.01
C ILE A 58 17.20 -1.98 -15.80
N ILE A 59 17.09 -3.19 -15.24
CA ILE A 59 16.20 -3.50 -14.13
C ILE A 59 17.04 -3.88 -12.92
N THR A 60 16.80 -3.25 -11.78
CA THR A 60 17.44 -3.60 -10.51
C THR A 60 16.37 -4.15 -9.57
N GLY A 61 16.54 -5.39 -9.11
CA GLY A 61 15.56 -6.12 -8.31
C GLY A 61 14.93 -7.30 -9.04
N ASN A 62 14.11 -8.08 -8.33
CA ASN A 62 13.55 -9.31 -8.85
C ASN A 62 12.33 -9.06 -9.76
N ILE A 63 12.11 -9.97 -10.69
CA ILE A 63 10.92 -10.02 -11.55
C ILE A 63 10.14 -11.29 -11.23
N GLY A 64 8.82 -11.21 -11.10
CA GLY A 64 7.95 -12.36 -10.86
C GLY A 64 6.73 -12.35 -11.77
N VAL A 65 6.38 -13.51 -12.33
CA VAL A 65 5.09 -13.71 -13.02
C VAL A 65 4.34 -14.93 -12.49
N SER A 66 3.09 -14.75 -12.10
CA SER A 66 2.21 -15.84 -11.63
C SER A 66 0.74 -15.43 -11.65
N PRO A 67 -0.20 -16.27 -12.11
CA PRO A 67 -0.06 -17.70 -12.41
C PRO A 67 0.49 -18.01 -13.80
N ILE A 68 0.78 -16.99 -14.62
CA ILE A 68 1.28 -17.20 -15.98
C ILE A 68 2.70 -17.79 -15.99
N ALA A 69 3.02 -18.55 -17.03
CA ALA A 69 4.32 -19.17 -17.23
C ALA A 69 5.40 -18.16 -17.71
N SER A 70 6.66 -18.59 -17.64
CA SER A 70 7.84 -17.83 -18.09
C SER A 70 7.79 -17.43 -19.56
N THR A 71 7.00 -18.12 -20.38
CA THR A 71 6.79 -17.78 -21.81
C THR A 71 6.14 -16.41 -22.02
N ALA A 72 5.45 -15.88 -21.02
CA ALA A 72 4.89 -14.54 -21.05
C ALA A 72 5.90 -13.45 -20.64
N ILE A 73 7.13 -13.84 -20.30
CA ILE A 73 8.25 -12.93 -20.13
C ILE A 73 8.99 -12.84 -21.47
N THR A 74 8.83 -11.73 -22.19
CA THR A 74 9.39 -11.56 -23.54
C THR A 74 10.37 -10.39 -23.61
N GLY A 75 11.35 -10.49 -24.49
CA GLY A 75 12.41 -9.48 -24.67
C GLY A 75 13.55 -9.53 -23.65
N LEU A 76 13.46 -10.36 -22.60
CA LEU A 76 14.52 -10.44 -21.58
C LEU A 76 15.59 -11.52 -21.82
N ALA A 77 15.47 -12.35 -22.87
CA ALA A 77 16.43 -13.42 -23.18
C ALA A 77 16.80 -14.26 -21.94
N LEU A 78 15.80 -14.94 -21.38
CA LEU A 78 15.94 -15.68 -20.12
C LEU A 78 16.90 -16.85 -20.23
N THR A 79 17.83 -16.95 -19.27
CA THR A 79 18.65 -18.16 -19.06
C THR A 79 18.20 -18.81 -17.75
N LEU A 80 17.64 -20.02 -17.83
CA LEU A 80 17.24 -20.78 -16.64
C LEU A 80 18.48 -21.24 -15.87
N ASP A 81 18.50 -20.97 -14.56
CA ASP A 81 19.55 -21.45 -13.68
C ASP A 81 19.50 -22.98 -13.56
N SER A 82 20.64 -23.61 -13.23
CA SER A 82 20.76 -25.06 -13.04
C SER A 82 19.77 -25.66 -12.05
N SER A 83 19.32 -24.88 -11.06
CA SER A 83 18.29 -25.31 -10.10
C SER A 83 16.88 -25.39 -10.68
N GLY A 84 16.64 -24.75 -11.82
CA GLY A 84 15.31 -24.61 -12.42
C GLY A 84 14.36 -23.70 -11.63
N MET A 85 14.82 -23.05 -10.55
CA MET A 85 13.97 -22.24 -9.65
C MET A 85 13.83 -20.78 -10.10
N PHE A 86 14.79 -20.26 -10.86
CA PHE A 86 14.79 -18.89 -11.36
C PHE A 86 15.58 -18.79 -12.68
N SER A 87 15.41 -17.68 -13.38
CA SER A 87 16.22 -17.32 -14.54
C SER A 87 17.01 -16.03 -14.29
N THR A 88 18.02 -15.83 -15.12
CA THR A 88 18.81 -14.60 -15.20
C THR A 88 18.65 -13.95 -16.58
N SER A 89 19.04 -12.68 -16.67
CA SER A 89 19.10 -11.90 -17.90
C SER A 89 20.21 -10.84 -17.77
N THR A 90 20.86 -10.48 -18.87
CA THR A 90 21.84 -9.39 -18.89
C THR A 90 21.22 -8.02 -18.61
N GLN A 91 19.90 -7.89 -18.73
CA GLN A 91 19.13 -6.66 -18.48
C GLN A 91 18.66 -6.54 -17.02
N VAL A 92 18.87 -7.56 -16.19
CA VAL A 92 18.30 -7.65 -14.83
C VAL A 92 19.41 -7.91 -13.80
N THR A 93 19.63 -6.94 -12.91
CA THR A 93 20.40 -7.12 -11.68
C THR A 93 19.47 -7.67 -10.60
N GLY A 94 19.22 -8.98 -10.67
CA GLY A 94 18.25 -9.68 -9.83
C GLY A 94 17.92 -11.06 -10.38
N LYS A 95 16.87 -11.70 -9.82
CA LYS A 95 16.37 -12.99 -10.28
C LYS A 95 14.99 -12.85 -10.91
N ILE A 96 14.73 -13.70 -11.90
CA ILE A 96 13.46 -13.75 -12.62
C ILE A 96 12.75 -15.05 -12.25
N TYR A 97 11.52 -14.96 -11.80
CA TYR A 97 10.73 -16.07 -11.27
C TYR A 97 9.44 -16.23 -12.07
N ALA A 98 9.03 -17.46 -12.33
CA ALA A 98 7.78 -17.75 -13.03
C ALA A 98 7.04 -18.95 -12.43
N ALA A 99 5.72 -19.02 -12.63
CA ALA A 99 4.85 -20.03 -12.02
C ALA A 99 5.15 -21.48 -12.46
N ASN A 100 5.79 -21.68 -13.61
CA ASN A 100 6.17 -23.01 -14.13
C ASN A 100 7.61 -23.42 -13.75
N TYR A 101 8.28 -22.69 -12.86
CA TYR A 101 9.62 -23.04 -12.36
C TYR A 101 9.57 -24.08 -11.24
N ALA A 102 10.72 -24.64 -10.91
CA ALA A 102 10.84 -25.65 -9.87
C ALA A 102 10.43 -25.13 -8.48
N SER A 103 9.93 -26.03 -7.63
CA SER A 103 9.63 -25.72 -6.22
C SER A 103 10.87 -25.15 -5.50
N PRO A 104 10.71 -24.14 -4.62
CA PRO A 104 9.47 -23.58 -4.06
C PRO A 104 8.89 -22.38 -4.83
N THR A 105 9.42 -22.04 -6.02
CA THR A 105 9.06 -20.80 -6.73
C THR A 105 7.57 -20.61 -6.98
N PRO A 106 6.80 -21.61 -7.44
CA PRO A 106 5.37 -21.41 -7.71
C PRO A 106 4.55 -21.05 -6.46
N ALA A 107 4.86 -21.69 -5.32
CA ALA A 107 4.19 -21.42 -4.05
C ALA A 107 4.53 -20.01 -3.55
N ASN A 108 5.82 -19.64 -3.59
CA ASN A 108 6.28 -18.31 -3.18
C ASN A 108 5.64 -17.20 -4.04
N LEU A 109 5.54 -17.39 -5.35
CA LEU A 109 4.89 -16.42 -6.23
C LEU A 109 3.37 -16.33 -6.00
N THR A 110 2.73 -17.44 -5.67
CA THR A 110 1.29 -17.42 -5.32
C THR A 110 1.06 -16.56 -4.08
N THR A 111 1.90 -16.72 -3.05
CA THR A 111 1.86 -15.86 -1.86
C THR A 111 2.13 -14.40 -2.22
N ALA A 112 3.18 -14.11 -3.00
CA ALA A 112 3.51 -12.74 -3.39
C ALA A 112 2.38 -12.05 -4.18
N ILE A 113 1.70 -12.76 -5.08
CA ILE A 113 0.54 -12.22 -5.80
C ILE A 113 -0.67 -12.01 -4.88
N GLY A 114 -0.87 -12.87 -3.88
CA GLY A 114 -1.87 -12.69 -2.84
C GLY A 114 -1.60 -11.45 -1.97
N ASP A 115 -0.36 -11.26 -1.55
CA ASP A 115 0.07 -10.09 -0.78
C ASP A 115 -0.05 -8.81 -1.60
N MET A 116 0.30 -8.84 -2.89
CA MET A 116 0.07 -7.73 -3.83
C MET A 116 -1.40 -7.34 -3.91
N GLY A 117 -2.32 -8.32 -4.01
CA GLY A 117 -3.76 -8.07 -4.01
C GLY A 117 -4.28 -7.50 -2.68
N THR A 118 -3.72 -7.95 -1.56
CA THR A 118 -4.04 -7.45 -0.23
C THR A 118 -3.55 -6.01 -0.06
N ALA A 119 -2.32 -5.72 -0.46
CA ALA A 119 -1.73 -4.38 -0.45
C ALA A 119 -2.53 -3.40 -1.33
N TYR A 120 -2.95 -3.84 -2.52
CA TYR A 120 -3.83 -3.04 -3.39
C TYR A 120 -5.16 -2.71 -2.68
N THR A 121 -5.78 -3.70 -2.05
CA THR A 121 -7.07 -3.52 -1.36
C THR A 121 -6.93 -2.61 -0.13
N ASP A 122 -5.84 -2.71 0.63
CA ASP A 122 -5.51 -1.80 1.75
C ASP A 122 -5.37 -0.36 1.24
N ALA A 123 -4.56 -0.15 0.19
CA ALA A 123 -4.34 1.18 -0.39
C ALA A 123 -5.63 1.79 -0.95
N ALA A 124 -6.43 1.01 -1.68
CA ALA A 124 -7.70 1.45 -2.24
C ALA A 124 -8.78 1.70 -1.17
N GLY A 125 -8.69 1.02 -0.03
CA GLY A 125 -9.63 1.13 1.09
C GLY A 125 -9.35 2.29 2.05
N ARG A 126 -8.30 3.09 1.83
CA ARG A 126 -8.00 4.24 2.69
C ARG A 126 -9.10 5.29 2.61
N VAL A 127 -9.54 5.76 3.78
CA VAL A 127 -10.57 6.79 3.93
C VAL A 127 -9.94 8.12 4.31
N LEU A 128 -10.69 9.22 4.12
CA LEU A 128 -10.28 10.60 4.44
C LEU A 128 -9.02 11.02 3.67
N PRO A 129 -9.08 11.10 2.33
CA PRO A 129 -7.95 11.59 1.55
C PRO A 129 -7.71 13.07 1.84
N ASP A 130 -6.44 13.48 1.90
CA ASP A 130 -6.07 14.90 2.06
C ASP A 130 -6.55 15.76 0.87
N PHE A 131 -6.66 15.13 -0.31
CA PHE A 131 -7.11 15.78 -1.54
C PHE A 131 -8.07 14.90 -2.33
N ILE A 132 -9.06 15.52 -2.98
CA ILE A 132 -10.01 14.89 -3.90
C ILE A 132 -9.94 15.64 -5.22
N GLU A 133 -9.79 14.92 -6.33
CA GLU A 133 -9.72 15.49 -7.69
C GLU A 133 -8.70 16.65 -7.83
N LEU A 134 -7.55 16.52 -7.16
CA LEU A 134 -6.54 17.57 -7.10
C LEU A 134 -6.12 18.00 -8.53
N TYR A 135 -6.23 19.30 -8.80
CA TYR A 135 -5.96 19.88 -10.12
C TYR A 135 -6.72 19.22 -11.29
N ALA A 136 -7.90 18.64 -11.03
CA ALA A 136 -8.69 17.88 -12.02
C ALA A 136 -7.90 16.74 -12.70
N GLY A 137 -6.90 16.19 -12.02
CA GLY A 137 -6.06 15.09 -12.49
C GLY A 137 -4.77 15.50 -13.21
N ASP A 138 -4.57 16.79 -13.52
CA ASP A 138 -3.30 17.26 -14.10
C ASP A 138 -2.32 17.73 -13.02
N LEU A 139 -1.38 16.83 -12.70
CA LEU A 139 -0.34 17.05 -11.69
C LEU A 139 0.96 17.62 -12.29
N SER A 140 0.96 18.05 -13.56
CA SER A 140 2.15 18.56 -14.25
C SER A 140 2.71 19.81 -13.55
N GLY A 141 4.00 19.77 -13.22
CA GLY A 141 4.70 20.89 -12.56
C GLY A 141 4.27 21.18 -11.12
N ARG A 142 3.54 20.26 -10.47
CA ARG A 142 3.09 20.41 -9.08
C ARG A 142 4.07 19.77 -8.11
N THR A 143 4.05 20.25 -6.87
CA THR A 143 4.67 19.57 -5.72
C THR A 143 3.57 18.79 -5.00
N LEU A 144 3.83 17.51 -4.72
CA LEU A 144 2.93 16.59 -4.00
C LEU A 144 3.48 16.31 -2.61
#